data_AF-A0A662BTW3-F1
#
_entry.id   AF-A0A662BTW3-F1
#
_cell.length_a   1.000
_cell.length_b   1.000
_cell.length_c   1.000
_cell.angle_alpha   90.00
_cell.angle_beta   90.00
_cell.angle_gamma   90.00
#
_symmetry.space_group_name_H-M   'P 1'
#
loop_
_entity.id
_entity.type
_entity.pdbx_description
1 polymer ?
#
loop_
_entity_poly.entity_id
_entity_poly.type
_entity_poly.pdbx_seq_one_letter_code
_entity_poly.pdbx_strand_id
1 'polypeptide(L)' 'GETKTITFKLTSEELAIWNREMKKVVEPGEFEVMVGGNSVKLLKTKFTVK' A
#
# COMPACT_ATOMS: atom_id res chain seq x y z
N GLY A 1 -12.70 12.78 -24.27
CA GLY A 1 -11.75 12.39 -23.22
C GLY A 1 -11.56 10.90 -23.26
N GLU A 2 -10.39 10.40 -22.87
CA GLU A 2 -10.09 8.97 -22.79
C GLU A 2 -10.14 8.53 -21.32
N THR A 3 -10.64 7.32 -21.07
CA THR A 3 -10.66 6.70 -19.74
C THR A 3 -9.84 5.42 -19.80
N LYS A 4 -8.99 5.21 -18.80
CA LYS A 4 -8.17 4.00 -18.68
C LYS A 4 -8.23 3.44 -17.27
N THR A 5 -8.39 2.12 -17.17
CA THR A 5 -8.27 1.40 -15.89
C THR A 5 -6.81 1.05 -15.65
N ILE A 6 -6.31 1.37 -14.45
CA ILE A 6 -4.96 1.04 -14.00
C ILE A 6 -5.09 0.09 -12.81
N THR A 7 -4.37 -1.03 -12.86
CA THR A 7 -4.39 -2.05 -11.81
C THR A 7 -3.03 -2.12 -11.14
N PHE A 8 -3.02 -2.00 -9.82
CA PHE A 8 -1.84 -2.22 -8.98
C PHE A 8 -1.99 -3.55 -8.25
N LYS A 9 -0.94 -4.37 -8.26
CA LYS A 9 -0.88 -5.61 -7.50
C LYS A 9 -0.03 -5.35 -6.26
N LEU A 10 -0.60 -5.54 -5.08
CA LEU A 10 0.11 -5.50 -3.81
C LEU A 10 0.32 -6.93 -3.33
N THR A 11 1.55 -7.26 -2.97
CA THR A 11 1.93 -8.50 -2.32
C THR A 11 2.43 -8.19 -0.91
N SER A 12 2.71 -9.23 -0.12
CA SER A 12 3.30 -9.07 1.20
C SER A 12 4.65 -8.35 1.17
N GLU A 13 5.40 -8.45 0.07
CA GLU A 13 6.72 -7.79 -0.02
C GLU A 13 6.61 -6.26 -0.03
N GLU A 14 5.61 -5.67 -0.70
CA GLU A 14 5.38 -4.22 -0.69
C GLU A 14 4.89 -3.71 0.67
N LEU A 15 4.38 -4.59 1.53
CA LEU A 15 3.91 -4.26 2.88
C LEU A 15 4.99 -4.49 3.94
N ALA A 16 6.13 -5.10 3.57
CA ALA A 16 7.15 -5.48 4.51
C ALA A 16 8.03 -4.29 4.92
N ILE A 17 8.37 -4.25 6.21
CA ILE A 17 9.35 -3.32 6.79
C ILE A 17 10.52 -4.08 7.39
N TRP A 18 11.65 -3.40 7.55
CA TRP A 18 12.76 -3.91 8.34
C TRP A 18 12.50 -3.63 9.81
N ASN A 19 12.33 -4.68 10.61
CA ASN A 19 12.18 -4.52 12.05
C ASN A 19 13.52 -4.22 12.75
N ARG A 20 13.49 -4.03 14.07
CA ARG A 20 14.70 -3.74 14.89
C ARG A 20 15.77 -4.84 14.85
N GLU A 21 15.40 -6.06 14.46
CA GLU A 21 16.32 -7.19 14.31
C GLU A 21 16.88 -7.31 12.89
N MET A 22 16.65 -6.32 12.02
CA MET A 22 17.04 -6.35 10.61
C MET A 22 16.45 -7.55 9.84
N LYS A 23 15.18 -7.87 10.13
CA LYS A 23 14.38 -8.84 9.36
C LYS A 23 13.27 -8.13 8.59
N LYS A 24 13.05 -8.50 7.33
CA LYS A 24 11.86 -8.09 6.57
C LYS A 24 10.64 -8.82 7.14
N VAL A 25 9.68 -8.07 7.66
CA VAL A 25 8.44 -8.62 8.23
C VAL A 25 7.26 -7.78 7.76
N VAL A 26 6.11 -8.43 7.57
CA VAL A 26 4.82 -7.75 7.43
C VAL A 26 4.14 -7.79 8.78
N GLU A 27 3.83 -6.61 9.32
CA GLU A 27 3.09 -6.54 10.58
C GLU A 27 1.59 -6.69 10.29
N PRO A 28 0.87 -7.58 11.00
CA PRO A 28 -0.58 -7.66 10.88
C PRO A 28 -1.20 -6.35 11.39
N GLY A 29 -2.20 -5.85 10.68
CA GLY A 29 -2.78 -4.54 10.98
C GLY A 29 -3.56 -3.92 9.83
N GLU A 30 -4.01 -2.68 10.06
CA GLU A 30 -4.67 -1.86 9.05
C GLU A 30 -3.63 -1.12 8.20
N PHE A 31 -3.79 -1.19 6.88
CA PHE A 31 -3.00 -0.47 5.89
C PHE A 31 -3.90 0.48 5.09
N GLU A 32 -3.41 1.70 4.84
CA GLU A 32 -4.08 2.69 3.98
C GLU A 32 -3.35 2.79 2.62
N VAL A 33 -4.06 2.44 1.55
CA VAL A 33 -3.59 2.63 0.16
C VAL A 33 -4.00 4.01 -0.31
N MET A 34 -3.06 4.72 -0.94
CA MET A 34 -3.28 6.07 -1.45
C MET A 34 -2.91 6.18 -2.94
N VAL A 35 -3.75 6.83 -3.74
CA VAL A 35 -3.52 7.05 -5.18
C VAL A 35 -3.91 8.48 -5.55
N GLY A 36 -3.04 9.18 -6.29
CA GLY A 36 -3.32 10.51 -6.82
C GLY A 36 -2.19 11.04 -7.69
N GLY A 37 -2.41 12.18 -8.35
CA GLY A 37 -1.40 12.80 -9.23
C GLY A 37 -0.23 13.47 -8.49
N ASN A 38 -0.31 13.57 -7.16
CA ASN A 38 0.76 14.02 -6.28
C ASN A 38 0.55 13.43 -4.87
N SER A 39 1.50 13.62 -3.97
CA SER A 39 1.46 13.09 -2.60
C SER A 39 0.58 13.88 -1.62
N VAL A 40 -0.15 14.91 -2.07
CA VAL A 40 -0.97 15.78 -1.23
C VAL A 40 -2.48 15.53 -1.43
N LYS A 41 -2.92 15.39 -2.69
CA LYS A 41 -4.32 15.18 -3.05
C LYS A 41 -4.53 13.74 -3.51
N LEU A 42 -4.99 12.90 -2.58
CA LEU A 42 -5.01 11.45 -2.71
C LEU A 42 -6.41 10.86 -2.48
N LEU A 43 -6.77 9.86 -3.26
CA LEU A 43 -7.83 8.89 -2.94
C LEU A 43 -7.28 7.89 -1.93
N LYS A 44 -8.11 7.48 -0.97
CA LYS A 44 -7.69 6.61 0.14
C LYS A 44 -8.63 5.43 0.31
N THR A 45 -8.06 4.27 0.54
CA THR A 45 -8.78 3.03 0.87
C THR A 45 -8.02 2.27 1.94
N LYS A 46 -8.73 1.58 2.83
CA LYS A 46 -8.13 0.80 3.91
C LYS A 46 -8.38 -0.69 3.71
N PHE A 47 -7.42 -1.52 4.13
CA PHE A 47 -7.56 -2.97 4.21
C PHE A 47 -6.79 -3.50 5.41
N THR A 48 -7.07 -4.75 5.80
CA THR A 48 -6.44 -5.38 6.97
C THR A 48 -5.63 -6.60 6.55
N VAL A 49 -4.38 -6.66 6.97
CA VAL A 49 -3.54 -7.85 6.90
C VAL A 49 -3.71 -8.62 8.21
N LYS A 50 -4.03 -9.90 8.12
CA LYS A 50 -4.17 -10.82 9.26
C LYS A 50 -2.89 -11.64 9.44
#